data_AF-A0A353DQK9-F1
#
_entry.id   AF-A0A353DQK9-F1
#
_cell.length_a   1.000
_cell.length_b   1.000
_cell.length_c   1.000
_cell.angle_alpha   90.00
_cell.angle_beta   90.00
_cell.angle_gamma   90.00
#
_symmetry.space_group_name_H-M   'P 1'
#
loop_
_entity.id
_entity.type
_entity.pdbx_description
1 polymer ?
#
loop_
_entity_poly.entity_id
_entity_poly.type
_entity_poly.pdbx_seq_one_letter_code
_entity_poly.pdbx_strand_id
1 'polypeptide(L)'
;MDLNQLVNELIEVSKNGTRVPGFRGKTMIDADRLGILLSELENSLPSGVQEAQTIITQKDSIIRQAQMEASRILDDARNTAAQVSTAASVEQEEKVSDSEVLKVANNRGEEIVATASGEAQTLVTSAQDEVQTVIQDAQRRAYSLINDAENQAAELRQGADRYSKEVLSSIEEQLSNQLGQVRRGLDALNVTQTPKRTQNNVPEASNSL
;
A
#
# COMPACT_ATOMS: atom_id res chain seq x y z
N MET A 1 23.51 74.97 50.77
CA MET A 1 24.18 74.69 49.48
C MET A 1 23.92 73.24 49.07
N ASP A 2 24.05 72.88 47.79
CA ASP A 2 24.11 71.45 47.43
C ASP A 2 25.37 70.81 48.03
N LEU A 3 25.31 69.54 48.41
CA LEU A 3 26.44 68.80 48.99
C LEU A 3 27.70 68.93 48.14
N ASN A 4 27.54 68.90 46.81
CA ASN A 4 28.63 69.08 45.86
C ASN A 4 29.25 70.48 45.93
N GLN A 5 28.45 71.51 46.19
CA GLN A 5 28.94 72.88 46.34
C GLN A 5 29.72 73.06 47.65
N LEU A 6 29.24 72.46 48.75
CA LEU A 6 29.94 72.43 50.04
C LEU A 6 31.30 71.72 49.93
N VAL A 7 31.33 70.55 49.31
CA VAL A 7 32.58 69.80 49.06
C VAL A 7 33.53 70.60 48.18
N ASN A 8 33.03 71.23 47.11
CA ASN A 8 33.85 72.06 46.23
C ASN A 8 34.41 73.29 46.95
N GLU A 9 33.64 73.94 47.81
CA GLU A 9 34.11 75.08 48.59
C GLU A 9 35.15 74.64 49.64
N LEU A 10 34.97 73.48 50.29
CA LEU A 10 35.95 72.88 51.19
C LEU A 10 37.27 72.60 50.46
N ILE A 11 37.20 72.08 49.23
CA ILE A 11 38.35 71.84 48.36
C ILE A 11 39.03 73.16 47.97
N GLU A 12 38.28 74.21 47.63
CA GLU A 12 38.83 75.52 47.29
C GLU A 12 39.50 76.20 48.48
N VAL A 13 38.90 76.13 49.67
CA VAL A 13 39.50 76.62 50.92
C VAL A 13 40.80 75.86 51.23
N SER A 14 40.85 74.55 50.96
CA SER A 14 42.08 73.76 51.10
C SER A 14 43.17 74.13 50.08
N LYS A 15 42.82 74.53 48.85
CA LYS A 15 43.77 74.87 47.79
C LYS A 15 44.30 76.31 47.90
N ASN A 16 43.44 77.25 48.28
CA ASN A 16 43.74 78.68 48.28
C ASN A 16 44.19 79.22 49.65
N GLY A 17 44.40 78.35 50.64
CA GLY A 17 44.92 78.77 51.94
C GLY A 17 46.32 79.39 51.83
N THR A 18 46.67 80.25 52.79
CA THR A 18 47.93 81.01 52.74
C THR A 18 49.09 80.11 53.18
N ARG A 19 50.08 79.89 52.31
CA ARG A 19 51.27 79.09 52.65
C ARG A 19 52.14 79.86 53.64
N VAL A 20 52.38 79.28 54.82
CA VAL A 20 53.14 79.96 55.89
C VAL A 20 54.65 79.89 55.66
N PRO A 21 55.35 81.05 55.61
CA PRO A 21 56.81 81.07 55.47
C PRO A 21 57.51 80.37 56.65
N GLY A 22 58.54 79.57 56.37
CA GLY A 22 59.30 78.81 57.38
C GLY A 22 58.74 77.42 57.72
N PHE A 23 57.49 77.13 57.37
CA PHE A 23 56.85 75.82 57.61
C PHE A 23 56.55 75.13 56.28
N ARG A 24 57.53 74.39 55.74
CA ARG A 24 57.41 73.71 54.44
C ARG A 24 56.24 72.72 54.45
N GLY A 25 55.35 72.84 53.46
CA GLY A 25 54.20 71.95 53.26
C GLY A 25 52.96 72.27 54.11
N LYS A 26 52.98 73.32 54.95
CA LYS A 26 51.81 73.73 55.73
C LYS A 26 51.09 74.91 55.09
N THR A 27 49.77 74.80 55.00
CA THR A 27 48.88 75.85 54.52
C THR A 27 48.05 76.33 55.70
N MET A 28 48.04 77.64 55.94
CA MET A 28 47.19 78.27 56.94
C MET A 28 45.79 78.43 56.35
N ILE A 29 44.83 77.85 57.05
CA ILE A 29 43.42 77.87 56.71
C ILE A 29 42.69 78.51 57.88
N ASP A 30 41.68 79.31 57.56
CA ASP A 30 40.79 79.89 58.55
C ASP A 30 39.97 78.76 59.21
N ALA A 31 40.25 78.51 60.49
CA ALA A 31 39.62 77.44 61.26
C ALA A 31 38.12 77.68 61.48
N ASP A 32 37.70 78.95 61.59
CA ASP A 32 36.30 79.31 61.80
C ASP A 32 35.51 79.05 60.51
N ARG A 33 36.05 79.47 59.36
CA ARG A 33 35.42 79.21 58.05
C ARG A 33 35.39 77.72 57.72
N LEU A 34 36.45 76.97 58.00
CA LEU A 34 36.49 75.52 57.79
C LEU A 34 35.50 74.80 58.71
N GLY A 35 35.37 75.24 59.97
CA GLY A 35 34.41 74.72 60.93
C GLY A 35 32.97 74.88 60.46
N ILE A 36 32.60 76.07 59.95
CA ILE A 36 31.26 76.33 59.39
C ILE A 36 30.95 75.37 58.23
N LEU A 37 31.88 75.23 57.27
CA LEU A 37 31.70 74.34 56.12
C LEU A 37 31.60 72.87 56.53
N LEU A 38 32.40 72.42 57.50
CA LEU A 38 32.36 71.05 58.00
C LEU A 38 31.05 70.77 58.76
N SER A 39 30.56 71.72 59.57
CA SER A 39 29.27 71.60 60.25
C SER A 39 28.10 71.61 59.27
N GLU A 40 28.13 72.43 58.22
CA GLU A 40 27.10 72.41 57.19
C GLU A 40 27.14 71.11 56.36
N LEU A 41 28.33 70.55 56.13
CA LEU A 41 28.51 69.22 55.55
C LEU A 41 27.96 68.11 56.47
N GLU A 42 28.27 68.15 57.76
CA GLU A 42 27.79 67.21 58.77
C GLU A 42 26.26 67.24 58.90
N ASN A 43 25.65 68.42 58.75
CA ASN A 43 24.19 68.57 58.79
C ASN A 43 23.51 68.13 57.49
N SER A 44 24.18 68.24 56.33
CA SER A 44 23.58 67.95 55.01
C SER A 44 23.82 66.53 54.50
N LEU A 45 24.90 65.86 54.92
CA LEU A 45 25.20 64.47 54.56
C LEU A 45 24.11 63.47 55.01
N PRO A 46 23.65 63.48 56.27
CA PRO A 46 22.62 62.55 56.73
C PRO A 46 21.31 62.65 55.94
N SER A 47 20.89 63.88 55.60
CA SER A 47 19.67 64.10 54.81
C SER A 47 19.77 63.54 53.41
N GLY A 48 20.91 63.67 52.73
CA GLY A 48 21.11 63.13 51.38
C GLY A 48 21.12 61.59 51.37
N VAL A 49 21.73 60.96 52.37
CA VAL A 49 21.71 59.50 52.53
C VAL A 49 20.30 58.99 52.80
N GLN A 50 19.52 59.69 53.63
CA GLN A 50 18.14 59.33 53.94
C GLN A 50 17.19 59.49 52.73
N GLU A 51 17.39 60.54 51.94
CA GLU A 51 16.69 60.73 50.67
C GLU A 51 17.01 59.61 49.68
N ALA A 52 18.30 59.26 49.50
CA ALA A 52 18.71 58.15 48.64
C ALA A 52 18.10 56.81 49.10
N GLN A 53 18.08 56.54 50.41
CA GLN A 53 17.46 55.33 50.96
C GLN A 53 15.95 55.29 50.70
N THR A 54 15.28 56.44 50.75
CA THR A 54 13.85 56.57 50.44
C THR A 54 13.59 56.30 48.95
N ILE A 55 14.40 56.86 48.06
CA ILE A 55 14.32 56.61 46.62
C ILE A 55 14.54 55.13 46.29
N ILE A 56 15.53 54.48 46.92
CA ILE A 56 15.76 53.04 46.75
C ILE A 56 14.53 52.24 47.20
N THR A 57 13.99 52.56 48.39
CA THR A 57 12.81 51.86 48.93
C THR A 57 11.57 52.06 48.03
N GLN A 58 11.36 53.29 47.53
CA GLN A 58 10.29 53.61 46.60
C GLN A 58 10.46 52.88 45.27
N LYS A 59 11.67 52.88 44.70
CA LYS A 59 12.00 52.12 43.48
C LYS A 59 11.71 50.64 43.65
N ASP A 60 12.14 50.05 44.76
CA ASP A 60 11.91 48.62 45.04
C ASP A 60 10.42 48.32 45.19
N SER A 61 9.65 49.23 45.79
CA SER A 61 8.19 49.13 45.85
C SER A 61 7.54 49.18 44.47
N ILE A 62 7.98 50.12 43.62
CA ILE A 62 7.48 50.25 42.24
C ILE A 62 7.78 48.98 41.44
N ILE A 63 9.00 48.44 41.55
CA ILE A 63 9.39 47.21 40.85
C ILE A 63 8.53 46.04 41.32
N ARG A 64 8.33 45.87 42.64
CA ARG A 64 7.47 44.80 43.16
C ARG A 64 6.03 44.94 42.67
N GLN A 65 5.48 46.16 42.69
CA GLN A 65 4.13 46.42 42.19
C GLN A 65 4.01 46.12 40.69
N ALA A 66 4.98 46.55 39.89
CA ALA A 66 5.00 46.27 38.45
C ALA A 66 5.12 44.77 38.16
N GLN A 67 5.94 44.04 38.94
CA GLN A 67 6.08 42.58 38.80
C GLN A 67 4.79 41.84 39.18
N MET A 68 4.12 42.25 40.27
CA MET A 68 2.82 41.67 40.65
C MET A 68 1.76 41.92 39.57
N GLU A 69 1.68 43.14 39.04
CA GLU A 69 0.72 43.47 37.99
C GLU A 69 1.03 42.72 36.69
N ALA A 70 2.30 42.60 36.30
CA ALA A 70 2.69 41.81 35.14
C ALA A 70 2.32 40.32 35.30
N SER A 71 2.53 39.74 36.49
CA SER A 71 2.11 38.36 36.77
C SER A 71 0.60 38.22 36.64
N ARG A 72 -0.16 39.16 37.20
CA ARG A 72 -1.62 39.18 37.13
C ARG A 72 -2.12 39.22 35.69
N ILE A 73 -1.56 40.12 34.87
CA ILE A 73 -1.91 40.24 33.45
C ILE A 73 -1.62 38.93 32.70
N LEU A 74 -0.48 38.29 32.97
CA LEU A 74 -0.12 37.02 32.34
C LEU A 74 -1.07 35.89 32.73
N ASP A 75 -1.45 35.81 34.00
CA ASP A 75 -2.37 34.78 34.49
C ASP A 75 -3.77 35.00 33.91
N ASP A 76 -4.26 36.23 33.88
CA ASP A 76 -5.53 36.59 33.27
C ASP A 76 -5.54 36.27 31.77
N ALA A 77 -4.48 36.66 31.04
CA ALA A 77 -4.34 36.35 29.62
C ALA A 77 -4.30 34.85 29.33
N ARG A 78 -3.59 34.07 30.15
CA ARG A 78 -3.55 32.60 30.05
C ARG A 78 -4.91 31.98 30.32
N ASN A 79 -5.61 32.45 31.33
CA ASN A 79 -6.95 31.97 31.67
C ASN A 79 -7.94 32.27 30.54
N THR A 80 -7.93 33.49 29.99
CA THR A 80 -8.76 33.85 28.84
C THR A 80 -8.39 33.03 27.61
N ALA A 81 -7.09 32.84 27.32
CA ALA A 81 -6.66 32.02 26.19
C ALA A 81 -7.12 30.56 26.33
N ALA A 82 -7.00 29.98 27.53
CA ALA A 82 -7.49 28.64 27.81
C ALA A 82 -9.01 28.53 27.67
N GLN A 83 -9.77 29.52 28.15
CA GLN A 83 -11.23 29.59 28.01
C GLN A 83 -11.64 29.71 26.54
N VAL A 84 -11.01 30.60 25.77
CA VAL A 84 -11.28 30.78 24.34
C VAL A 84 -10.95 29.52 23.56
N SER A 85 -9.80 28.88 23.84
CA SER A 85 -9.45 27.61 23.20
C SER A 85 -10.46 26.51 23.52
N THR A 86 -10.88 26.41 24.77
CA THR A 86 -11.87 25.40 25.19
C THR A 86 -13.22 25.64 24.52
N ALA A 87 -13.70 26.88 24.52
CA ALA A 87 -14.96 27.26 23.87
C ALA A 87 -14.91 27.00 22.34
N ALA A 88 -13.81 27.36 21.68
CA ALA A 88 -13.62 27.12 20.25
C ALA A 88 -13.60 25.62 19.92
N SER A 89 -12.95 24.78 20.74
CA SER A 89 -12.94 23.32 20.55
C SER A 89 -14.33 22.72 20.68
N VAL A 90 -15.10 23.13 21.70
CA VAL A 90 -16.48 22.65 21.89
C VAL A 90 -17.39 23.06 20.73
N GLU A 91 -17.31 24.32 20.30
CA GLU A 91 -18.08 24.82 19.16
C GLU A 91 -17.69 24.13 17.85
N GLN A 92 -16.40 23.82 17.66
CA GLN A 92 -15.91 23.07 16.51
C GLN A 92 -16.43 21.63 16.52
N GLU A 93 -16.38 20.94 17.67
CA GLU A 93 -16.91 19.58 17.80
C GLU A 93 -18.41 19.53 17.50
N GLU A 94 -19.19 20.50 17.98
CA GLU A 94 -20.62 20.63 17.68
C GLU A 94 -20.86 20.83 16.17
N LYS A 95 -20.14 21.78 15.55
CA LYS A 95 -20.26 22.07 14.10
C LYS A 95 -19.82 20.92 13.21
N VAL A 96 -18.85 20.11 13.64
CA VAL A 96 -18.38 18.94 12.88
C VAL A 96 -19.31 17.76 13.07
N SER A 97 -19.81 17.53 14.29
CA SER A 97 -20.79 16.48 14.59
C SER A 97 -22.09 16.67 13.80
N ASP A 98 -22.53 17.93 13.63
CA ASP A 98 -23.74 18.28 12.89
C ASP A 98 -23.49 18.57 11.40
N SER A 99 -22.27 18.35 10.90
CA SER A 99 -21.99 18.60 9.50
C SER A 99 -22.82 17.65 8.64
N GLU A 100 -23.88 18.18 8.04
CA GLU A 100 -24.72 17.46 7.07
C GLU A 100 -23.87 16.80 5.97
N VAL A 101 -22.69 17.36 5.69
CA VAL A 101 -21.70 16.80 4.77
C VAL A 101 -21.23 15.41 5.19
N LEU A 102 -20.89 15.19 6.46
CA LEU A 102 -20.47 13.87 6.96
C LEU A 102 -21.61 12.86 6.88
N LYS A 103 -22.82 13.28 7.24
CA LYS A 103 -24.02 12.43 7.16
C LYS A 103 -24.34 12.05 5.72
N VAL A 104 -24.33 13.01 4.80
CA VAL A 104 -24.54 12.79 3.36
C VAL A 104 -23.42 11.93 2.78
N ALA A 105 -22.16 12.16 3.16
CA ALA A 105 -21.03 11.34 2.72
C ALA A 105 -21.14 9.89 3.19
N ASN A 106 -21.53 9.64 4.44
CA ASN A 106 -21.75 8.30 4.97
C ASN A 106 -22.91 7.60 4.24
N ASN A 107 -24.06 8.26 4.12
CA ASN A 107 -25.21 7.71 3.39
C ASN A 107 -24.86 7.38 1.94
N ARG A 108 -24.11 8.27 1.27
CA ARG A 108 -23.67 8.04 -0.10
C ARG A 108 -22.67 6.88 -0.20
N GLY A 109 -21.78 6.75 0.79
CA GLY A 109 -20.86 5.62 0.89
C GLY A 109 -21.60 4.28 1.04
N GLU A 110 -22.60 4.23 1.93
CA GLU A 110 -23.46 3.06 2.11
C GLU A 110 -24.21 2.69 0.82
N GLU A 111 -24.77 3.68 0.12
CA GLU A 111 -25.47 3.48 -1.15
C GLU A 111 -24.55 2.93 -2.25
N ILE A 112 -23.32 3.43 -2.34
CA ILE A 112 -22.32 2.93 -3.31
C ILE A 112 -21.98 1.47 -3.02
N VAL A 113 -21.74 1.13 -1.75
CA VAL A 113 -21.43 -0.25 -1.35
C VAL A 113 -22.60 -1.18 -1.64
N ALA A 114 -23.83 -0.75 -1.33
CA ALA A 114 -25.03 -1.53 -1.61
C ALA A 114 -25.22 -1.76 -3.11
N THR A 115 -25.06 -0.73 -3.93
CA THR A 115 -25.17 -0.81 -5.39
C THR A 115 -24.10 -1.73 -5.97
N ALA A 116 -22.83 -1.52 -5.61
CA ALA A 116 -21.72 -2.33 -6.09
C ALA A 116 -21.88 -3.81 -5.68
N SER A 117 -22.36 -4.08 -4.46
CA SER A 117 -22.62 -5.45 -4.00
C SER A 117 -23.77 -6.10 -4.78
N GLY A 118 -24.83 -5.36 -5.11
CA GLY A 118 -25.94 -5.84 -5.93
C GLY A 118 -25.53 -6.15 -7.37
N GLU A 119 -24.73 -5.28 -7.99
CA GLU A 119 -24.18 -5.48 -9.33
C GLU A 119 -23.23 -6.69 -9.36
N ALA A 120 -22.33 -6.81 -8.38
CA ALA A 120 -21.43 -7.95 -8.26
C ALA A 120 -22.19 -9.27 -8.11
N GLN A 121 -23.24 -9.29 -7.29
CA GLN A 121 -24.08 -10.48 -7.14
C GLN A 121 -24.77 -10.86 -8.44
N THR A 122 -25.28 -9.87 -9.18
CA THR A 122 -25.93 -10.11 -10.48
C THR A 122 -24.95 -10.70 -11.49
N LEU A 123 -23.73 -10.15 -11.56
CA LEU A 123 -22.66 -10.64 -12.44
C LEU A 123 -22.25 -12.08 -12.12
N VAL A 124 -22.13 -12.42 -10.83
CA VAL A 124 -21.78 -13.78 -10.40
C VAL A 124 -22.89 -14.75 -10.80
N THR A 125 -24.15 -14.40 -10.59
CA THR A 125 -25.29 -15.25 -10.98
C THR A 125 -25.33 -15.45 -12.49
N SER A 126 -25.20 -14.38 -13.29
CA SER A 126 -25.22 -14.50 -14.75
C SER A 126 -24.06 -15.33 -15.28
N ALA A 127 -22.86 -15.17 -14.71
CA ALA A 127 -21.70 -15.98 -15.07
C ALA A 127 -21.90 -17.46 -14.71
N GLN A 128 -22.53 -17.76 -13.57
CA GLN A 128 -22.86 -19.13 -13.19
C GLN A 128 -23.85 -19.78 -14.16
N ASP A 129 -24.89 -19.04 -14.57
CA ASP A 129 -25.86 -19.51 -15.55
C ASP A 129 -25.20 -19.78 -16.91
N GLU A 130 -24.35 -18.86 -17.39
CA GLU A 130 -23.59 -19.05 -18.63
C GLU A 130 -22.70 -20.29 -18.57
N VAL A 131 -21.92 -20.47 -17.50
CA VAL A 131 -21.07 -21.66 -17.34
C VAL A 131 -21.91 -22.93 -17.36
N GLN A 132 -23.08 -22.94 -16.71
CA GLN A 132 -23.97 -24.09 -16.71
C GLN A 132 -24.48 -24.45 -18.10
N THR A 133 -24.81 -23.44 -18.94
CA THR A 133 -25.20 -23.67 -20.34
C THR A 133 -24.04 -24.21 -21.18
N VAL A 134 -22.83 -23.65 -21.02
CA VAL A 134 -21.63 -24.10 -21.74
C VAL A 134 -21.31 -25.57 -21.40
N ILE A 135 -21.42 -25.96 -20.12
CA ILE A 135 -21.20 -27.34 -19.69
C ILE A 135 -22.23 -28.28 -20.34
N GLN A 136 -23.51 -27.91 -20.34
CA GLN A 136 -24.56 -28.73 -20.95
C GLN A 136 -24.35 -28.89 -22.46
N ASP A 137 -23.97 -27.81 -23.15
CA ASP A 137 -23.66 -27.85 -24.58
C ASP A 137 -22.44 -28.71 -24.89
N ALA A 138 -21.37 -28.57 -24.10
CA ALA A 138 -20.18 -29.39 -24.24
C ALA A 138 -20.50 -30.87 -24.02
N GLN A 139 -21.30 -31.20 -23.00
CA GLN A 139 -21.75 -32.58 -22.75
C GLN A 139 -22.56 -33.13 -23.93
N ARG A 140 -23.55 -32.39 -24.45
CA ARG A 140 -24.35 -32.81 -25.61
C ARG A 140 -23.49 -33.09 -26.83
N ARG A 141 -22.54 -32.20 -27.14
CA ARG A 141 -21.60 -32.37 -28.26
C ARG A 141 -20.70 -33.58 -28.05
N ALA A 142 -20.20 -33.79 -26.84
CA ALA A 142 -19.37 -34.96 -26.52
C ALA A 142 -20.16 -36.26 -26.73
N TYR A 143 -21.41 -36.34 -26.27
CA TYR A 143 -22.26 -37.51 -26.50
C TYR A 143 -22.50 -37.78 -27.99
N SER A 144 -22.79 -36.74 -28.78
CA SER A 144 -22.95 -36.89 -30.24
C SER A 144 -21.68 -37.41 -30.89
N LEU A 145 -20.53 -36.83 -30.54
CA LEU A 145 -19.23 -37.22 -31.10
C LEU A 145 -18.88 -38.69 -30.79
N ILE A 146 -19.16 -39.14 -29.56
CA ILE A 146 -18.95 -40.55 -29.17
C ILE A 146 -19.85 -41.46 -30.00
N ASN A 147 -21.14 -41.16 -30.10
CA ASN A 147 -22.08 -41.97 -30.89
C ASN A 147 -21.69 -42.03 -32.37
N ASP A 148 -21.29 -40.90 -32.95
CA ASP A 148 -20.85 -40.83 -34.35
C ASP A 148 -19.58 -41.65 -34.57
N ALA A 149 -18.61 -41.57 -33.64
CA ALA A 149 -17.39 -42.37 -33.69
C ALA A 149 -17.66 -43.87 -33.55
N GLU A 150 -18.59 -44.27 -32.68
CA GLU A 150 -19.01 -45.66 -32.51
C GLU A 150 -19.67 -46.21 -33.79
N ASN A 151 -20.56 -45.43 -34.40
CA ASN A 151 -21.20 -45.80 -35.67
C ASN A 151 -20.17 -45.96 -36.80
N GLN A 152 -19.27 -45.00 -36.96
CA GLN A 152 -18.20 -45.07 -37.96
C GLN A 152 -17.27 -46.27 -37.73
N ALA A 153 -16.93 -46.55 -36.47
CA ALA A 153 -16.10 -47.71 -36.13
C ALA A 153 -16.81 -49.03 -36.46
N ALA A 154 -18.12 -49.12 -36.23
CA ALA A 154 -18.93 -50.29 -36.58
C ALA A 154 -19.00 -50.48 -38.10
N GLU A 155 -19.25 -49.41 -38.86
CA GLU A 155 -19.26 -49.44 -40.33
C GLU A 155 -17.90 -49.85 -40.89
N LEU A 156 -16.81 -49.28 -40.37
CA LEU A 156 -15.46 -49.61 -40.80
C LEU A 156 -15.13 -51.09 -40.54
N ARG A 157 -15.48 -51.62 -39.37
CA ARG A 157 -15.31 -53.04 -39.04
C ARG A 157 -16.08 -53.93 -40.01
N GLN A 158 -17.35 -53.62 -40.26
CA GLN A 158 -18.17 -54.40 -41.18
C GLN A 158 -17.63 -54.34 -42.61
N GLY A 159 -17.17 -53.16 -43.05
CA GLY A 159 -16.53 -52.97 -44.35
C GLY A 159 -15.24 -53.80 -44.49
N ALA A 160 -14.39 -53.79 -43.46
CA ALA A 160 -13.16 -54.57 -43.43
C ALA A 160 -13.43 -56.08 -43.45
N ASP A 161 -14.44 -56.56 -42.72
CA ASP A 161 -14.85 -57.97 -42.73
C ASP A 161 -15.38 -58.39 -44.11
N ARG A 162 -16.19 -57.54 -44.76
CA ARG A 162 -16.71 -57.79 -46.11
C ARG A 162 -15.57 -57.85 -47.12
N TYR A 163 -14.68 -56.86 -47.11
CA TYR A 163 -13.51 -56.82 -47.98
C TYR A 163 -12.63 -58.07 -47.78
N SER A 164 -12.38 -58.47 -46.53
CA SER A 164 -11.59 -59.66 -46.22
C SER A 164 -12.23 -60.93 -46.80
N LYS A 165 -13.55 -61.07 -46.71
CA LYS A 165 -14.28 -62.19 -47.33
C LYS A 165 -14.17 -62.18 -48.85
N GLU A 166 -14.34 -61.04 -49.49
CA GLU A 166 -14.21 -60.91 -50.95
C GLU A 166 -12.81 -61.30 -51.42
N VAL A 167 -11.76 -60.80 -50.74
CA VAL A 167 -10.37 -61.15 -51.05
C VAL A 167 -10.12 -62.64 -50.84
N LEU A 168 -10.50 -63.21 -49.68
CA LEU A 168 -10.31 -64.64 -49.41
C LEU A 168 -11.07 -65.53 -50.41
N SER A 169 -12.29 -65.17 -50.77
CA SER A 169 -13.09 -65.91 -51.76
C SER A 169 -12.45 -65.86 -53.15
N SER A 170 -11.86 -64.73 -53.54
CA SER A 170 -11.12 -64.62 -54.81
C SER A 170 -9.86 -65.49 -54.82
N ILE A 171 -9.14 -65.57 -53.69
CA ILE A 171 -7.96 -66.43 -53.54
C ILE A 171 -8.37 -67.91 -53.59
N GLU A 172 -9.48 -68.28 -52.94
CA GLU A 172 -10.03 -69.63 -52.98
C GLU A 172 -10.35 -70.06 -54.42
N GLU A 173 -11.02 -69.20 -55.19
CA GLU A 173 -11.35 -69.47 -56.59
C GLU A 173 -10.09 -69.67 -57.45
N GLN A 174 -9.09 -68.81 -57.28
CA GLN A 174 -7.81 -68.93 -57.97
C GLN A 174 -7.08 -70.24 -57.64
N LEU A 175 -7.01 -70.61 -56.35
CA LEU A 175 -6.40 -71.87 -55.92
C LEU A 175 -7.15 -73.08 -56.47
N SER A 176 -8.48 -73.05 -56.47
CA SER A 176 -9.32 -74.13 -57.01
C SER A 176 -9.08 -74.35 -58.50
N ASN A 177 -8.98 -73.26 -59.26
CA ASN A 177 -8.60 -73.29 -60.67
C ASN A 177 -7.20 -73.88 -60.89
N GLN A 178 -6.20 -73.45 -60.09
CA GLN A 178 -4.83 -73.93 -60.18
C GLN A 178 -4.73 -75.44 -59.84
N LEU A 179 -5.41 -75.88 -58.77
CA LEU A 179 -5.54 -77.29 -58.39
C LEU A 179 -6.20 -78.12 -59.49
N GLY A 180 -7.23 -77.58 -60.15
CA GLY A 180 -7.88 -78.21 -61.29
C GLY A 180 -6.92 -78.41 -62.47
N GLN A 181 -6.05 -77.43 -62.74
CA GLN A 181 -5.00 -77.57 -63.76
C GLN A 181 -3.97 -78.65 -63.38
N VAL A 182 -3.51 -78.66 -62.12
CA VAL A 182 -2.56 -79.68 -61.63
C VAL A 182 -3.14 -81.09 -61.71
N ARG A 183 -4.40 -81.29 -61.30
CA ARG A 183 -5.08 -82.60 -61.41
C ARG A 183 -5.17 -83.09 -62.84
N ARG A 184 -5.61 -82.22 -63.77
CA ARG A 184 -5.65 -82.55 -65.21
C ARG A 184 -4.25 -82.91 -65.76
N GLY A 185 -3.21 -82.22 -65.29
CA GLY A 185 -1.82 -82.55 -65.62
C GLY A 185 -1.35 -83.91 -65.09
N LEU A 186 -1.68 -84.24 -63.84
CA LEU A 186 -1.38 -85.55 -63.24
C LEU A 186 -2.12 -86.70 -63.94
N ASP A 187 -3.40 -86.51 -64.25
CA ASP A 187 -4.20 -87.50 -64.97
C ASP A 187 -3.60 -87.80 -66.35
N ALA A 188 -3.15 -86.78 -67.08
CA ALA A 188 -2.47 -86.95 -68.38
C ALA A 188 -1.15 -87.73 -68.28
N LEU A 189 -0.39 -87.56 -67.20
CA LEU A 189 0.86 -88.32 -66.95
C LEU A 189 0.57 -89.79 -66.56
N ASN A 190 -0.46 -90.04 -65.74
CA ASN A 190 -0.86 -91.39 -65.34
C ASN A 190 -1.36 -92.24 -66.52
N VAL A 191 -2.05 -91.64 -67.50
CA VAL A 191 -2.48 -92.32 -68.74
C VAL A 191 -1.30 -92.77 -69.61
N THR A 192 -0.13 -92.16 -69.45
CA THR A 192 1.07 -92.49 -70.23
C THR A 192 1.84 -93.70 -69.67
N GLN A 193 1.53 -94.18 -68.44
CA GLN A 193 2.23 -95.30 -67.79
C GLN A 193 1.63 -96.70 -68.05
N THR A 194 0.57 -96.85 -68.83
CA THR A 194 0.07 -98.18 -69.23
C THR A 194 0.87 -98.68 -70.44
N PRO A 195 1.76 -99.70 -70.33
CA PRO A 195 2.54 -100.15 -71.47
C PRO A 195 1.68 -101.04 -72.37
N LYS A 196 1.59 -100.67 -73.66
CA LYS A 196 1.17 -101.57 -74.73
C LYS A 196 2.13 -102.76 -74.81
N ARG A 197 1.64 -103.97 -74.52
CA ARG A 197 2.26 -105.21 -75.00
C ARG A 197 1.46 -105.70 -76.23
N THR A 198 1.95 -105.23 -77.38
CA THR A 198 2.05 -105.89 -78.68
C THR A 198 1.32 -107.22 -78.93
N GLN A 199 0.53 -107.21 -80.03
CA GLN A 199 0.51 -108.19 -81.14
C GLN A 199 -0.04 -109.61 -80.83
N ASN A 200 -0.80 -110.30 -81.67
CA ASN A 200 -1.21 -110.15 -83.07
C ASN A 200 -2.07 -111.40 -83.43
N ASN A 201 -3.09 -111.24 -84.29
CA ASN A 201 -3.44 -112.11 -85.44
C ASN A 201 -3.78 -113.62 -85.23
N VAL A 202 -4.75 -114.28 -85.88
CA VAL A 202 -5.71 -114.01 -86.99
C VAL A 202 -6.94 -115.01 -86.85
N PRO A 203 -7.83 -115.31 -87.85
CA PRO A 203 -9.29 -115.28 -87.69
C PRO A 203 -9.98 -116.65 -87.95
N GLU A 204 -11.28 -116.63 -88.29
CA GLU A 204 -12.08 -117.74 -88.88
C GLU A 204 -12.46 -118.88 -87.91
N ALA A 205 -13.63 -119.51 -87.92
CA ALA A 205 -14.77 -119.56 -88.82
C ALA A 205 -16.01 -120.03 -88.04
N SER A 206 -17.20 -119.86 -88.63
CA SER A 206 -18.35 -120.79 -88.55
C SER A 206 -19.07 -120.92 -87.18
N ASN A 207 -20.38 -121.12 -87.05
CA ASN A 207 -21.50 -121.28 -87.94
C ASN A 207 -22.78 -121.14 -87.08
N SER A 208 -23.86 -120.69 -87.71
CA SER A 208 -25.27 -121.08 -87.52
C SER A 208 -25.67 -121.90 -86.29
N LEU A 209 -26.62 -121.37 -85.49
CA LEU A 209 -28.04 -121.79 -85.45
C LEU A 209 -28.82 -120.90 -84.46
#